data_AF-A0A0C5EUI6-F1
#
_entry.id   AF-A0A0C5EUI6-F1
#
_cell.length_a   1.000
_cell.length_b   1.000
_cell.length_c   1.000
_cell.angle_alpha   90.00
_cell.angle_beta   90.00
_cell.angle_gamma   90.00
#
_symmetry.space_group_name_H-M   'P 1'
#
loop_
_entity.id
_entity.type
_entity.pdbx_description
1 polymer ?
#
loop_
_entity_poly.entity_id
_entity_poly.type
_entity_poly.pdbx_seq_one_letter_code
_entity_poly.pdbx_strand_id
1 'polypeptide(L)'
;MAIKGLFPRLVLLALAGALLAGFMLWPRSPLDLASAADLRASGLVEQWRAGNVVVLVRHVERCDRSPHPCLGPADGITRLGSEAAIHLGVAFRTLGMERTDVLSSPLTRTAQTSAAMFDHPAISQEWLASCGKPLRDDVVAHKSPHHNLLLVTHSGCISDFESQTGFKHAHASEYGSALFVSVMAGQVKVLGVVNEQNWSLLLNSTL
;
A
#
# COMPACT_ATOMS: atom_id res chain seq x y z
N MET A 1 -31.20 48.17 -21.98
CA MET A 1 -31.78 47.07 -21.17
C MET A 1 -31.07 45.77 -21.56
N ALA A 2 -29.90 45.45 -20.98
CA ALA A 2 -29.10 44.28 -21.38
C ALA A 2 -28.23 43.69 -20.25
N ILE A 3 -28.65 43.83 -18.98
CA ILE A 3 -27.87 43.36 -17.82
C ILE A 3 -28.34 41.98 -17.32
N LYS A 4 -29.57 41.56 -17.68
CA LYS A 4 -30.19 40.33 -17.15
C LYS A 4 -29.54 39.02 -17.61
N GLY A 5 -28.77 39.01 -18.72
CA GLY A 5 -28.13 37.81 -19.26
C GLY A 5 -26.66 37.60 -18.85
N LEU A 6 -25.99 38.64 -18.33
CA LEU A 6 -24.56 38.58 -17.99
C LEU A 6 -24.33 37.99 -16.59
N PHE A 7 -25.18 38.37 -15.64
CA PHE A 7 -25.17 37.87 -14.25
C PHE A 7 -25.27 36.34 -14.12
N PRO A 8 -26.25 35.65 -14.76
CA PRO A 8 -26.33 34.19 -14.65
C PRO A 8 -25.16 33.47 -15.32
N ARG A 9 -24.56 34.05 -16.37
CA ARG A 9 -23.37 33.49 -17.04
C ARG A 9 -22.10 33.60 -16.18
N LEU A 10 -21.91 34.73 -15.50
CA LEU A 10 -20.82 34.93 -14.54
C LEU A 10 -20.93 33.97 -13.34
N VAL A 11 -22.15 33.77 -12.82
CA VAL A 11 -22.41 32.81 -11.74
C VAL A 11 -22.11 31.37 -12.18
N LEU A 12 -22.52 30.98 -13.40
CA LEU A 12 -22.25 29.65 -13.94
C LEU A 12 -20.75 29.40 -14.15
N LEU A 13 -20.02 30.39 -14.67
CA LEU A 13 -18.57 30.33 -14.84
C LEU A 13 -17.83 30.23 -13.49
N ALA A 14 -18.28 30.97 -12.47
CA ALA A 14 -17.72 30.89 -11.13
C ALA A 14 -17.96 29.51 -10.49
N LEU A 15 -19.17 28.95 -10.63
CA LEU A 15 -19.50 27.60 -10.18
C LEU A 15 -18.67 26.52 -10.89
N ALA A 16 -18.52 26.61 -12.21
CA ALA A 16 -17.69 25.70 -12.98
C ALA A 16 -16.21 25.80 -12.56
N GLY A 17 -15.70 27.01 -12.36
CA GLY A 17 -14.34 27.24 -11.85
C GLY A 17 -14.11 26.66 -10.46
N ALA A 18 -15.07 26.83 -9.54
CA ALA A 18 -15.00 26.25 -8.20
C ALA A 18 -15.06 24.72 -8.21
N LEU A 19 -15.89 24.12 -9.07
CA LEU A 19 -15.96 22.66 -9.25
C LEU A 19 -14.67 22.09 -9.85
N LEU A 20 -14.10 22.74 -10.87
CA LEU A 20 -12.84 22.33 -11.48
C LEU A 20 -11.67 22.45 -10.51
N ALA A 21 -11.60 23.55 -9.74
CA ALA A 21 -10.61 23.73 -8.70
C ALA A 21 -10.77 22.66 -7.60
N GLY A 22 -12.00 22.39 -7.16
CA GLY A 22 -12.29 21.33 -6.19
C GLY A 22 -11.90 19.93 -6.69
N PHE A 23 -12.12 19.63 -7.96
CA PHE A 23 -11.71 18.37 -8.58
C PHE A 23 -10.18 18.25 -8.72
N MET A 24 -9.49 19.33 -9.10
CA MET A 24 -8.02 19.36 -9.17
C MET A 24 -7.35 19.23 -7.80
N LEU A 25 -8.03 19.71 -6.75
CA LEU A 25 -7.60 19.63 -5.36
C LEU A 25 -8.08 18.35 -4.67
N TRP A 26 -8.89 17.50 -5.34
CA TRP A 26 -9.32 16.24 -4.75
C TRP A 26 -8.11 15.30 -4.63
N PRO A 27 -7.80 14.79 -3.43
CA PRO A 27 -6.72 13.84 -3.22
C PRO A 27 -6.89 12.65 -4.15
N ARG A 28 -5.88 12.44 -4.99
CA ARG A 28 -5.79 11.26 -5.86
C ARG A 28 -5.51 10.04 -4.99
N SER A 29 -5.86 8.85 -5.47
CA SER A 29 -5.29 7.61 -4.93
C SER A 29 -3.79 7.54 -5.26
N PRO A 30 -3.00 6.74 -4.53
CA PRO A 30 -1.65 6.42 -4.95
C PRO A 30 -1.62 5.93 -6.40
N LEU A 31 -0.50 6.18 -7.10
CA LEU A 31 -0.29 5.67 -8.46
C LEU A 31 -0.42 4.15 -8.45
N ASP A 32 -1.27 3.59 -9.32
CA ASP A 32 -1.32 2.15 -9.52
C ASP A 32 -0.11 1.71 -10.36
N LEU A 33 0.76 0.89 -9.78
CA LEU A 33 1.98 0.41 -10.41
C LEU A 33 1.71 -0.85 -11.24
N ALA A 34 0.64 -0.81 -12.03
CA ALA A 34 0.18 -1.91 -12.87
C ALA A 34 0.97 -2.04 -14.19
N SER A 35 1.73 -1.02 -14.59
CA SER A 35 2.48 -1.03 -15.84
C SER A 35 3.97 -0.77 -15.63
N ALA A 36 4.79 -1.27 -16.57
CA ALA A 36 6.23 -1.01 -16.58
C ALA A 36 6.57 0.50 -16.68
N ALA A 37 5.69 1.29 -17.30
CA ALA A 37 5.86 2.74 -17.40
C ALA A 37 5.65 3.41 -16.04
N ASP A 38 4.56 3.06 -15.33
CA ASP A 38 4.25 3.58 -14.00
C ASP A 38 5.32 3.17 -12.98
N LEU A 39 5.81 1.94 -13.08
CA LEU A 39 6.91 1.45 -12.27
C LEU A 39 8.19 2.26 -12.45
N ARG A 40 8.59 2.52 -13.69
CA ARG A 40 9.73 3.36 -14.00
C ARG A 40 9.52 4.80 -13.51
N ALA A 41 8.34 5.37 -13.74
CA ALA A 41 8.01 6.73 -13.33
C ALA A 41 7.98 6.90 -11.81
N SER A 42 7.59 5.85 -11.06
CA SER A 42 7.58 5.88 -9.59
C SER A 42 8.98 5.93 -8.98
N GLY A 43 9.99 5.40 -9.68
CA GLY A 43 11.34 5.20 -9.15
C GLY A 43 11.46 4.04 -8.14
N LEU A 44 10.44 3.18 -8.03
CA LEU A 44 10.40 2.09 -7.05
C LEU A 44 11.64 1.21 -7.08
N VAL A 45 12.04 0.74 -8.27
CA VAL A 45 13.16 -0.21 -8.42
C VAL A 45 14.48 0.40 -7.93
N GLU A 46 14.71 1.68 -8.23
CA GLU A 46 15.91 2.40 -7.79
C GLU A 46 15.92 2.57 -6.26
N GLN A 47 14.81 3.01 -5.68
CA GLN A 47 14.68 3.20 -4.23
C GLN A 47 14.79 1.87 -3.48
N TRP A 48 14.25 0.80 -4.04
CA TRP A 48 14.35 -0.55 -3.46
C TRP A 48 15.80 -1.02 -3.42
N ARG A 49 16.54 -0.89 -4.53
CA ARG A 49 17.97 -1.25 -4.60
C ARG A 49 18.82 -0.43 -3.63
N ALA A 50 18.45 0.84 -3.39
CA ALA A 50 19.11 1.71 -2.43
C ALA A 50 18.79 1.38 -0.97
N GLY A 51 17.79 0.51 -0.71
CA GLY A 51 17.33 0.19 0.64
C GLY A 51 16.52 1.33 1.27
N ASN A 52 15.82 2.14 0.47
CA ASN A 52 15.06 3.31 0.92
C ASN A 52 13.57 3.03 1.09
N VAL A 53 13.10 1.82 0.78
CA VAL A 53 11.66 1.54 0.67
C VAL A 53 11.09 0.98 1.96
N VAL A 54 9.94 1.51 2.38
CA VAL A 54 8.99 0.80 3.23
C VAL A 54 7.86 0.31 2.35
N VAL A 55 7.40 -0.91 2.55
CA VAL A 55 6.22 -1.46 1.87
C VAL A 55 5.23 -1.97 2.91
N LEU A 56 3.97 -1.49 2.82
CA LEU A 56 2.88 -1.95 3.66
C LEU A 56 2.03 -2.92 2.85
N VAL A 57 2.07 -4.20 3.23
CA VAL A 57 1.34 -5.29 2.58
C VAL A 57 0.08 -5.55 3.40
N ARG A 58 -1.10 -5.46 2.78
CA ARG A 58 -2.33 -5.95 3.43
C ARG A 58 -2.27 -7.46 3.47
N HIS A 59 -2.62 -8.06 4.61
CA HIS A 59 -2.82 -9.50 4.70
C HIS A 59 -3.74 -10.03 3.57
N VAL A 60 -3.58 -11.29 3.22
CA VAL A 60 -4.39 -11.96 2.18
C VAL A 60 -5.79 -12.32 2.69
N GLU A 61 -6.61 -12.95 1.84
CA GLU A 61 -7.98 -13.31 2.17
C GLU A 61 -8.11 -14.01 3.53
N ARG A 62 -9.01 -13.48 4.37
CA ARG A 62 -9.29 -14.00 5.72
C ARG A 62 -10.51 -14.91 5.77
N CYS A 63 -10.45 -15.86 6.69
CA CYS A 63 -11.45 -16.89 6.92
C CYS A 63 -12.82 -16.37 7.36
N ASP A 64 -12.87 -15.51 8.38
CA ASP A 64 -14.09 -14.98 8.99
C ASP A 64 -14.98 -14.15 8.05
N ARG A 65 -14.53 -13.86 6.83
CA ARG A 65 -15.25 -13.08 5.81
C ARG A 65 -15.27 -13.74 4.43
N SER A 66 -14.98 -15.03 4.34
CA SER A 66 -14.92 -15.76 3.08
C SER A 66 -15.63 -17.11 3.20
N PRO A 67 -16.30 -17.59 2.13
CA PRO A 67 -16.79 -18.96 2.08
C PRO A 67 -15.68 -19.98 1.77
N HIS A 68 -14.46 -19.54 1.45
CA HIS A 68 -13.38 -20.44 1.08
C HIS A 68 -12.83 -21.24 2.27
N PRO A 69 -12.31 -22.46 2.05
CA PRO A 69 -11.75 -23.28 3.11
C PRO A 69 -10.62 -22.56 3.86
N CYS A 70 -10.67 -22.63 5.18
CA CYS A 70 -9.62 -22.09 6.04
C CYS A 70 -8.33 -22.89 5.98
N LEU A 71 -7.20 -22.20 6.11
CA LEU A 71 -5.89 -22.83 6.32
C LEU A 71 -5.80 -23.46 7.73
N GLY A 72 -6.49 -22.86 8.70
CA GLY A 72 -6.56 -23.35 10.07
C GLY A 72 -7.62 -22.62 10.89
N PRO A 73 -7.23 -21.73 11.81
CA PRO A 73 -8.17 -21.04 12.70
C PRO A 73 -9.06 -20.04 11.96
N ALA A 74 -10.24 -19.76 12.52
CA ALA A 74 -11.27 -18.92 11.91
C ALA A 74 -10.86 -17.44 11.77
N ASP A 75 -9.93 -16.95 12.59
CA ASP A 75 -9.36 -15.60 12.52
C ASP A 75 -8.10 -15.51 11.61
N GLY A 76 -7.74 -16.61 10.96
CA GLY A 76 -6.62 -16.75 10.05
C GLY A 76 -6.96 -16.45 8.58
N ILE A 77 -6.14 -16.99 7.69
CA ILE A 77 -6.29 -16.88 6.23
C ILE A 77 -6.94 -18.12 5.61
N THR A 78 -7.54 -17.94 4.43
CA THR A 78 -8.05 -19.05 3.62
C THR A 78 -6.91 -19.81 2.94
N ARG A 79 -7.18 -21.01 2.42
CA ARG A 79 -6.21 -21.75 1.60
C ARG A 79 -5.83 -20.97 0.33
N LEU A 80 -6.81 -20.33 -0.33
CA LEU A 80 -6.55 -19.47 -1.48
C LEU A 80 -5.70 -18.24 -1.10
N GLY A 81 -5.98 -17.64 0.06
CA GLY A 81 -5.14 -16.57 0.61
C GLY A 81 -3.69 -17.03 0.81
N SER A 82 -3.48 -18.26 1.32
CA SER A 82 -2.13 -18.83 1.45
C SER A 82 -1.40 -18.96 0.12
N GLU A 83 -2.09 -19.38 -0.95
CA GLU A 83 -1.51 -19.47 -2.29
C GLU A 83 -1.14 -18.08 -2.83
N ALA A 84 -2.03 -17.09 -2.66
CA ALA A 84 -1.74 -15.70 -2.99
C ALA A 84 -0.51 -15.17 -2.23
N ALA A 85 -0.40 -15.45 -0.93
CA ALA A 85 0.73 -15.05 -0.11
C ALA A 85 2.05 -15.66 -0.62
N ILE A 86 2.04 -16.92 -1.05
CA ILE A 86 3.21 -17.56 -1.67
C ILE A 86 3.61 -16.83 -2.96
N HIS A 87 2.66 -16.47 -3.82
CA HIS A 87 2.92 -15.71 -5.04
C HIS A 87 3.50 -14.31 -4.76
N LEU A 88 2.96 -13.60 -3.77
CA LEU A 88 3.52 -12.34 -3.28
C LEU A 88 4.97 -12.53 -2.80
N GLY A 89 5.23 -13.59 -2.04
CA GLY A 89 6.56 -13.94 -1.56
C GLY A 89 7.57 -14.18 -2.69
N VAL A 90 7.16 -14.91 -3.73
CA VAL A 90 7.96 -15.07 -4.97
C VAL A 90 8.23 -13.70 -5.58
N ALA A 91 7.22 -12.83 -5.64
CA ALA A 91 7.37 -11.54 -6.26
C ALA A 91 8.41 -10.65 -5.55
N PHE A 92 8.35 -10.59 -4.22
CA PHE A 92 9.34 -9.88 -3.41
C PHE A 92 10.75 -10.47 -3.54
N ARG A 93 10.88 -11.81 -3.57
CA ARG A 93 12.20 -12.45 -3.78
C ARG A 93 12.83 -12.06 -5.11
N THR A 94 12.05 -11.98 -6.18
CA THR A 94 12.53 -11.51 -7.49
C THR A 94 12.97 -10.04 -7.47
N LEU A 95 12.30 -9.19 -6.69
CA LEU A 95 12.70 -7.79 -6.50
C LEU A 95 14.02 -7.65 -5.72
N GLY A 96 14.38 -8.67 -4.93
CA GLY A 96 15.63 -8.79 -4.18
C GLY A 96 15.46 -8.47 -2.69
N MET A 97 15.57 -9.46 -1.82
CA MET A 97 15.28 -9.35 -0.37
C MET A 97 16.53 -9.31 0.54
N GLU A 98 17.74 -9.29 -0.04
CA GLU A 98 19.03 -9.35 0.69
C GLU A 98 19.18 -8.28 1.79
N ARG A 99 18.50 -7.14 1.64
CA ARG A 99 18.57 -6.00 2.57
C ARG A 99 17.18 -5.55 2.97
N THR A 100 16.35 -6.49 3.41
CA THR A 100 14.97 -6.21 3.78
C THR A 100 14.63 -6.79 5.14
N ASP A 101 14.23 -5.91 6.06
CA ASP A 101 13.68 -6.30 7.36
C ASP A 101 12.18 -6.60 7.19
N VAL A 102 11.70 -7.69 7.77
CA VAL A 102 10.29 -8.14 7.63
C VAL A 102 9.61 -8.16 9.00
N LEU A 103 8.55 -7.37 9.13
CA LEU A 103 7.73 -7.28 10.34
C LEU A 103 6.27 -7.60 10.01
N SER A 104 5.53 -8.11 10.98
CA SER A 104 4.08 -8.30 10.87
C SER A 104 3.32 -7.83 12.09
N SER A 105 2.06 -7.47 11.92
CA SER A 105 1.13 -7.41 13.05
C SER A 105 1.03 -8.79 13.72
N PRO A 106 0.83 -8.85 15.04
CA PRO A 106 0.71 -10.10 15.82
C PRO A 106 -0.56 -10.91 15.52
N LEU A 107 -1.51 -10.37 14.74
CA LEU A 107 -2.76 -11.08 14.47
C LEU A 107 -2.55 -12.30 13.56
N THR A 108 -3.32 -13.36 13.80
CA THR A 108 -3.18 -14.66 13.13
C THR A 108 -3.08 -14.55 11.61
N ARG A 109 -3.97 -13.76 11.00
CA ARG A 109 -3.98 -13.54 9.54
C ARG A 109 -2.70 -12.87 9.00
N THR A 110 -2.10 -11.93 9.72
CA THR A 110 -0.85 -11.26 9.28
C THR A 110 0.35 -12.15 9.51
N ALA A 111 0.38 -12.91 10.60
CA ALA A 111 1.41 -13.91 10.88
C ALA A 111 1.39 -15.06 9.85
N GLN A 112 0.21 -15.57 9.50
CA GLN A 112 0.07 -16.61 8.47
C GLN A 112 0.42 -16.08 7.07
N THR A 113 0.03 -14.85 6.74
CA THR A 113 0.42 -14.21 5.47
C THR A 113 1.93 -14.11 5.37
N SER A 114 2.61 -13.57 6.39
CA SER A 114 4.07 -13.40 6.36
C SER A 114 4.81 -14.73 6.31
N ALA A 115 4.36 -15.72 7.07
CA ALA A 115 4.91 -17.07 7.04
C ALA A 115 4.78 -17.72 5.66
N ALA A 116 3.62 -17.60 5.00
CA ALA A 116 3.41 -18.12 3.65
C ALA A 116 4.23 -17.38 2.59
N MET A 117 4.48 -16.08 2.75
CA MET A 117 5.33 -15.30 1.84
C MET A 117 6.79 -15.73 1.92
N PHE A 118 7.33 -15.97 3.12
CA PHE A 118 8.78 -16.06 3.34
C PHE A 118 9.28 -17.39 3.90
N ASP A 119 8.40 -18.38 4.10
CA ASP A 119 8.70 -19.71 4.67
C ASP A 119 9.22 -19.65 6.13
N HIS A 120 9.06 -18.51 6.79
CA HIS A 120 9.32 -18.30 8.21
C HIS A 120 8.44 -17.17 8.74
N PRO A 121 8.03 -17.20 10.02
CA PRO A 121 7.25 -16.13 10.60
C PRO A 121 8.08 -14.85 10.69
N ALA A 122 7.49 -13.73 10.29
CA ALA A 122 8.07 -12.40 10.51
C ALA A 122 8.08 -12.04 12.00
N ILE A 123 8.96 -11.11 12.39
CA ILE A 123 8.97 -10.57 13.75
C ILE A 123 7.67 -9.79 13.98
N SER A 124 6.92 -10.20 15.00
CA SER A 124 5.64 -9.58 15.33
C SER A 124 5.84 -8.28 16.11
N GLN A 125 5.08 -7.25 15.74
CA GLN A 125 5.15 -5.91 16.33
C GLN A 125 3.75 -5.35 16.57
N GLU A 126 3.44 -4.97 17.81
CA GLU A 126 2.10 -4.51 18.23
C GLU A 126 1.64 -3.23 17.50
N TRP A 127 2.58 -2.32 17.19
CA TRP A 127 2.26 -1.06 16.51
C TRP A 127 1.68 -1.28 15.10
N LEU A 128 1.95 -2.42 14.47
CA LEU A 128 1.33 -2.83 13.20
C LEU A 128 -0.12 -3.30 13.34
N ALA A 129 -0.62 -3.48 14.56
CA ALA A 129 -2.02 -3.80 14.88
C ALA A 129 -2.80 -2.58 15.38
N SER A 130 -2.15 -1.66 16.08
CA SER A 130 -2.81 -0.51 16.72
C SER A 130 -3.40 0.49 15.72
N CYS A 131 -2.79 0.63 14.53
CA CYS A 131 -3.13 1.64 13.52
C CYS A 131 -3.22 3.08 14.11
N GLY A 132 -3.70 4.06 13.33
CA GLY A 132 -3.96 5.42 13.78
C GLY A 132 -2.84 6.43 13.55
N LYS A 133 -2.97 7.61 14.19
CA LYS A 133 -2.12 8.80 13.98
C LYS A 133 -0.60 8.60 14.11
N PRO A 134 -0.05 7.70 14.96
CA PRO A 134 1.40 7.54 15.03
C PRO A 134 1.96 6.69 13.89
N LEU A 135 1.13 6.02 13.07
CA LEU A 135 1.63 4.99 12.14
C LEU A 135 2.68 5.50 11.15
N ARG A 136 2.52 6.70 10.58
CA ARG A 136 3.55 7.28 9.69
C ARG A 136 4.87 7.49 10.41
N ASP A 137 4.82 7.96 11.65
CA ASP A 137 6.02 8.24 12.44
C ASP A 137 6.66 6.94 12.97
N ASP A 138 5.85 5.95 13.35
CA ASP A 138 6.31 4.60 13.72
C ASP A 138 7.03 3.94 12.55
N VAL A 139 6.48 4.03 11.34
CA VAL A 139 7.13 3.54 10.12
C VAL A 139 8.50 4.18 9.92
N VAL A 140 8.61 5.51 10.08
CA VAL A 140 9.89 6.21 9.94
C VAL A 140 10.87 5.80 11.05
N ALA A 141 10.39 5.64 12.29
CA ALA A 141 11.22 5.27 13.43
C ALA A 141 11.78 3.84 13.34
N HIS A 142 11.04 2.91 12.74
CA HIS A 142 11.46 1.52 12.57
C HIS A 142 12.23 1.26 11.28
N LYS A 143 12.40 2.27 10.42
CA LYS A 143 13.10 2.14 9.14
C LYS A 143 14.61 2.23 9.34
N SER A 144 15.29 1.09 9.26
CA SER A 144 16.75 0.99 9.23
C SER A 144 17.35 1.69 8.00
N PRO A 145 18.45 2.47 8.15
CA PRO A 145 19.17 3.03 7.00
C PRO A 145 19.64 1.95 6.03
N HIS A 146 19.46 2.20 4.72
CA HIS A 146 19.87 1.30 3.64
C HIS A 146 19.29 -0.13 3.68
N HIS A 147 18.24 -0.37 4.46
CA HIS A 147 17.48 -1.62 4.50
C HIS A 147 16.04 -1.32 4.16
N ASN A 148 15.47 -2.01 3.18
CA ASN A 148 14.02 -1.95 2.98
C ASN A 148 13.30 -2.49 4.21
N LEU A 149 12.06 -2.07 4.41
CA LEU A 149 11.21 -2.52 5.50
C LEU A 149 9.87 -3.01 4.95
N LEU A 150 9.59 -4.30 5.10
CA LEU A 150 8.33 -4.91 4.68
C LEU A 150 7.42 -5.14 5.89
N LEU A 151 6.23 -4.59 5.83
CA LEU A 151 5.26 -4.55 6.92
C LEU A 151 3.99 -5.28 6.51
N VAL A 152 3.71 -6.45 7.08
CA VAL A 152 2.44 -7.17 6.86
C VAL A 152 1.41 -6.69 7.87
N THR A 153 0.37 -6.00 7.41
CA THR A 153 -0.61 -5.28 8.23
C THR A 153 -2.03 -5.36 7.66
N HIS A 154 -2.90 -4.41 8.04
CA HIS A 154 -4.34 -4.39 7.78
C HIS A 154 -4.72 -3.21 6.90
N SER A 155 -5.89 -3.29 6.27
CA SER A 155 -6.41 -2.20 5.43
C SER A 155 -6.57 -0.90 6.20
N GLY A 156 -7.05 -0.95 7.45
CA GLY A 156 -7.23 0.24 8.29
C GLY A 156 -5.91 0.98 8.56
N CYS A 157 -4.84 0.23 8.87
CA CYS A 157 -3.51 0.80 9.05
C CYS A 157 -3.01 1.45 7.75
N ILE A 158 -3.16 0.78 6.61
CA ILE A 158 -2.77 1.36 5.32
C ILE A 158 -3.56 2.66 5.04
N SER A 159 -4.87 2.67 5.28
CA SER A 159 -5.70 3.87 5.10
C SER A 159 -5.32 5.02 6.04
N ASP A 160 -4.92 4.73 7.28
CA ASP A 160 -4.40 5.74 8.21
C ASP A 160 -3.08 6.31 7.71
N PHE A 161 -2.17 5.46 7.24
CA PHE A 161 -0.90 5.89 6.66
C PHE A 161 -1.09 6.74 5.40
N GLU A 162 -1.96 6.31 4.48
CA GLU A 162 -2.34 7.06 3.28
C GLU A 162 -2.91 8.43 3.64
N SER A 163 -3.82 8.48 4.63
CA SER A 163 -4.38 9.74 5.11
C SER A 163 -3.31 10.69 5.66
N GLN A 164 -2.31 10.16 6.37
CA GLN A 164 -1.19 10.92 6.91
C GLN A 164 -0.16 11.36 5.86
N THR A 165 -0.23 10.79 4.66
CA THR A 165 0.72 11.04 3.56
C THR A 165 0.09 11.72 2.34
N GLY A 166 -1.12 12.29 2.51
CA GLY A 166 -1.78 13.13 1.50
C GLY A 166 -2.86 12.41 0.68
N PHE A 167 -3.19 11.17 1.02
CA PHE A 167 -4.13 10.29 0.31
C PHE A 167 -5.39 10.00 1.14
N LYS A 168 -5.94 11.02 1.83
CA LYS A 168 -7.10 10.90 2.76
C LYS A 168 -8.34 10.24 2.17
N HIS A 169 -8.49 10.27 0.85
CA HIS A 169 -9.64 9.72 0.13
C HIS A 169 -9.27 8.53 -0.77
N ALA A 170 -8.10 7.92 -0.55
CA ALA A 170 -7.76 6.66 -1.19
C ALA A 170 -8.78 5.58 -0.82
N HIS A 171 -9.02 4.68 -1.78
CA HIS A 171 -9.81 3.48 -1.51
C HIS A 171 -9.05 2.57 -0.54
N ALA A 172 -9.78 1.86 0.31
CA ALA A 172 -9.16 0.88 1.19
C ALA A 172 -8.38 -0.16 0.37
N SER A 173 -7.12 -0.39 0.74
CA SER A 173 -6.24 -1.39 0.12
C SER A 173 -6.93 -2.75 0.00
N GLU A 174 -6.72 -3.47 -1.10
CA GLU A 174 -7.29 -4.81 -1.36
C GLU A 174 -6.45 -5.91 -0.71
N TYR A 175 -7.02 -7.10 -0.49
CA TYR A 175 -6.24 -8.25 0.03
C TYR A 175 -5.02 -8.49 -0.88
N GLY A 176 -3.86 -8.78 -0.29
CA GLY A 176 -2.62 -9.01 -1.05
C GLY A 176 -2.08 -7.79 -1.81
N SER A 177 -2.65 -6.60 -1.62
CA SER A 177 -2.06 -5.37 -2.17
C SER A 177 -0.90 -4.86 -1.30
N ALA A 178 -0.03 -4.06 -1.93
CA ALA A 178 1.12 -3.45 -1.29
C ALA A 178 1.24 -1.96 -1.64
N LEU A 179 1.33 -1.12 -0.61
CA LEU A 179 1.66 0.30 -0.72
C LEU A 179 3.17 0.49 -0.58
N PHE A 180 3.81 1.02 -1.60
CA PHE A 180 5.25 1.30 -1.62
C PHE A 180 5.54 2.75 -1.29
N VAL A 181 6.53 2.96 -0.43
CA VAL A 181 6.87 4.26 0.14
C VAL A 181 8.38 4.41 0.21
N SER A 182 8.91 5.53 -0.27
CA SER A 182 10.29 5.92 -0.04
C SER A 182 10.41 6.67 1.28
N VAL A 183 11.40 6.30 2.09
CA VAL A 183 11.77 6.99 3.33
C VAL A 183 13.25 7.37 3.27
N MET A 184 13.53 8.67 3.16
CA MET A 184 14.89 9.21 3.05
C MET A 184 15.03 10.41 3.98
N ALA A 185 16.01 10.38 4.89
CA ALA A 185 16.24 11.45 5.87
C ALA A 185 14.96 11.91 6.60
N GLY A 186 14.09 10.94 6.96
CA GLY A 186 12.80 11.20 7.62
C GLY A 186 11.69 11.74 6.71
N GLN A 187 11.98 12.05 5.45
CA GLN A 187 10.97 12.41 4.45
C GLN A 187 10.30 11.16 3.89
N VAL A 188 8.98 11.23 3.78
CA VAL A 188 8.13 10.13 3.33
C VAL A 188 7.51 10.52 1.99
N LYS A 189 7.66 9.66 0.98
CA LYS A 189 7.05 9.82 -0.34
C LYS A 189 6.38 8.51 -0.75
N VAL A 190 5.07 8.54 -0.96
CA VAL A 190 4.34 7.40 -1.54
C VAL A 190 4.76 7.24 -3.00
N LEU A 191 5.18 6.03 -3.36
CA LEU A 191 5.63 5.67 -4.71
C LEU A 191 4.47 5.11 -5.54
N GLY A 192 3.57 4.37 -4.91
CA GLY A 192 2.38 3.80 -5.53
C GLY A 192 1.89 2.54 -4.83
N VAL A 193 0.85 1.93 -5.40
CA VAL A 193 0.24 0.69 -4.92
C VAL A 193 0.34 -0.38 -6.00
N VAL A 194 0.50 -1.63 -5.57
CA VAL A 194 0.38 -2.81 -6.43
C VAL A 194 -0.74 -3.65 -5.86
N ASN A 195 -1.77 -3.95 -6.66
CA ASN A 195 -2.82 -4.88 -6.29
C ASN A 195 -2.40 -6.32 -6.57
N GLU A 196 -3.04 -7.30 -5.90
CA GLU A 196 -2.71 -8.72 -5.99
C GLU A 196 -2.55 -9.21 -7.45
N GLN A 197 -3.45 -8.75 -8.32
CA GLN A 197 -3.53 -9.16 -9.72
C GLN A 197 -2.35 -8.67 -10.57
N ASN A 198 -1.69 -7.59 -10.13
CA ASN A 198 -0.66 -6.87 -10.89
C ASN A 198 0.76 -7.34 -10.55
N TRP A 199 0.94 -8.25 -9.57
CA TRP A 199 2.27 -8.72 -9.17
C TRP A 199 3.03 -9.39 -10.30
N SER A 200 2.36 -10.13 -11.18
CA SER A 200 2.99 -10.77 -12.35
C SER A 200 3.59 -9.75 -13.32
N LEU A 201 3.00 -8.55 -13.42
CA LEU A 201 3.46 -7.47 -14.30
C LEU A 201 4.74 -6.82 -13.77
N LEU A 202 4.91 -6.71 -12.44
CA LEU A 202 6.16 -6.24 -11.81
C LEU A 202 7.34 -7.17 -12.11
N LEU A 203 7.09 -8.47 -12.10
CA LEU A 203 8.13 -9.49 -12.21
C LEU A 203 8.72 -9.58 -13.61
N ASN A 204 7.91 -9.28 -14.62
CA ASN A 204 8.35 -9.31 -16.01
C ASN A 204 9.01 -7.99 -16.47
N SER A 205 8.97 -6.94 -15.65
CA SER A 205 9.47 -5.60 -15.99
C SER A 205 10.73 -5.18 -15.22
N THR A 206 11.26 -6.07 -14.37
CA THR A 206 12.47 -5.87 -13.56
C THR A 206 13.71 -6.61 -14.10
N LEU A 207 13.56 -7.33 -15.22
CA LEU A 207 14.65 -7.91 -16.03
C LEU A 207 15.01 -7.00 -17.20
#